data_AF-D7A6M8-F1
#
_entry.id   AF-D7A6M8-F1
#
_cell.length_a   1.000
_cell.length_b   1.000
_cell.length_c   1.000
_cell.angle_alpha   90.00
_cell.angle_beta   90.00
_cell.angle_gamma   90.00
#
_symmetry.space_group_name_H-M   'P 1'
#
loop_
_entity.id
_entity.type
_entity.pdbx_description
1 polymer ?
#
loop_
_entity_poly.entity_id
_entity_poly.type
_entity_poly.pdbx_seq_one_letter_code
_entity_poly.pdbx_strand_id
1 'polypeptide(L)'
;MPFKPGQSGNPAGRPKGSKHKLGEDLLSDLYINFRQHEPSVIAKVRETKPEVYLKVVASLLPREVKLDAPDLRELSDAELMAVINATAAAAGLEISEAADETPCQH
;
A
#
# COMPACT_ATOMS: atom_id res chain seq x y z
N MET A 1 15.93 -54.76 -23.93
CA MET A 1 16.35 -53.99 -25.12
C MET A 1 16.96 -52.68 -24.65
N PRO A 2 18.25 -52.40 -24.93
CA PRO A 2 18.89 -51.17 -24.49
C PRO A 2 18.42 -49.96 -25.33
N PHE A 3 18.26 -48.80 -24.68
CA PHE A 3 17.94 -47.54 -25.36
C PHE A 3 19.10 -47.12 -26.27
N LYS A 4 18.80 -46.60 -27.47
CA LYS A 4 19.82 -46.11 -28.41
C LYS A 4 20.44 -44.80 -27.86
N PRO A 5 21.78 -44.63 -27.94
CA PRO A 5 22.43 -43.37 -27.55
C PRO A 5 21.82 -42.19 -28.30
N GLY A 6 21.33 -41.18 -27.58
CA GLY A 6 20.69 -40.00 -28.16
C GLY A 6 19.16 -40.03 -28.25
N GLN A 7 18.51 -41.15 -27.90
CA GLN A 7 17.05 -41.24 -27.85
C GLN A 7 16.58 -41.22 -26.40
N SER A 8 16.14 -40.06 -25.91
CA SER A 8 15.41 -40.01 -24.64
C SER A 8 14.12 -40.81 -24.79
N GLY A 9 13.72 -41.59 -23.78
CA GLY A 9 12.48 -42.38 -23.78
C GLY A 9 11.19 -41.55 -23.87
N ASN A 10 11.30 -40.22 -23.94
CA ASN A 10 10.20 -39.30 -24.19
C ASN A 10 10.53 -38.42 -25.42
N PRO A 11 10.18 -38.86 -26.64
CA PRO A 11 10.47 -38.11 -27.87
C PRO A 11 9.79 -36.73 -27.95
N ALA A 12 8.78 -36.46 -27.11
CA ALA A 12 8.10 -35.17 -27.04
C ALA A 12 8.68 -34.21 -25.98
N GLY A 13 9.62 -34.67 -25.15
CA GLY A 13 10.11 -33.90 -24.01
C GLY A 13 9.02 -33.58 -22.97
N ARG A 14 9.38 -32.87 -21.90
CA ARG A 14 8.38 -32.32 -20.97
C ARG A 14 7.59 -31.23 -21.71
N PRO A 15 6.23 -31.23 -21.67
CA PRO A 15 5.44 -30.22 -22.36
C PRO A 15 5.86 -28.81 -21.91
N LYS A 16 6.29 -28.01 -22.88
CA LYS A 16 6.72 -26.62 -22.70
C LYS A 16 5.53 -25.84 -22.11
N GLY A 17 5.68 -25.31 -20.90
CA GLY A 17 4.61 -24.58 -20.20
C GLY A 17 3.96 -25.31 -19.02
N SER A 18 4.27 -26.60 -18.76
CA SER A 18 3.74 -27.31 -17.57
C SER A 18 3.99 -26.56 -16.25
N LYS A 19 5.15 -25.91 -16.10
CA LYS A 19 5.47 -25.14 -14.90
C LYS A 19 4.68 -23.83 -14.79
N HIS A 20 4.40 -23.19 -15.93
CA HIS A 20 3.62 -21.94 -15.94
C HIS A 20 2.15 -22.24 -15.65
N LYS A 21 1.57 -23.27 -16.28
CA LYS A 21 0.20 -23.72 -15.99
C LYS A 21 -0.01 -24.11 -14.53
N LEU A 22 0.92 -24.88 -13.94
CA LEU A 22 0.84 -25.23 -12.52
C LEU A 22 0.86 -24.00 -11.60
N GLY A 23 1.58 -22.94 -11.98
CA GLY A 23 1.60 -21.69 -11.22
C GLY A 23 0.28 -20.92 -11.33
N GLU A 24 -0.27 -20.82 -12.54
CA GLU A 24 -1.56 -20.16 -12.81
C GLU A 24 -2.72 -20.87 -12.09
N ASP A 25 -2.80 -22.20 -12.21
CA ASP A 25 -3.84 -23.01 -11.58
C ASP A 25 -3.78 -22.90 -10.04
N LEU A 26 -2.57 -22.97 -9.47
CA LEU A 26 -2.37 -22.81 -8.03
C LEU A 26 -2.77 -21.43 -7.53
N LEU A 27 -2.45 -20.36 -8.27
CA LEU A 27 -2.83 -19.00 -7.90
C LEU A 27 -4.35 -18.81 -7.96
N SER A 28 -5.00 -19.39 -8.97
CA SER A 28 -6.46 -19.41 -9.10
C SER A 28 -7.13 -20.12 -7.91
N ASP A 29 -6.65 -21.31 -7.56
CA ASP A 29 -7.19 -22.08 -6.43
C ASP A 29 -6.97 -21.39 -5.09
N LEU A 30 -5.82 -20.74 -4.91
CA LEU A 30 -5.54 -19.93 -3.73
C LEU A 30 -6.48 -18.72 -3.65
N TYR A 31 -6.73 -18.03 -4.76
CA TYR A 31 -7.65 -16.90 -4.80
C TYR A 31 -9.09 -17.31 -4.43
N ILE A 32 -9.56 -18.44 -4.97
CA ILE A 32 -10.88 -19.01 -4.64
C ILE A 32 -10.97 -19.35 -3.15
N ASN A 33 -9.95 -20.03 -2.61
CA ASN A 33 -9.89 -20.35 -1.18
C ASN A 33 -9.88 -19.09 -0.30
N PHE A 34 -9.14 -18.06 -0.72
CA PHE A 34 -9.07 -16.80 0.00
C PHE A 34 -10.47 -16.16 0.06
N ARG A 35 -11.13 -15.98 -1.10
CA ARG A 35 -12.49 -15.44 -1.20
C ARG A 35 -13.52 -16.18 -0.31
N GLN A 36 -13.38 -17.49 -0.16
CA GLN A 36 -14.32 -18.31 0.62
C GLN A 36 -14.10 -18.23 2.15
N HIS A 37 -12.88 -17.97 2.61
CA HIS A 37 -12.52 -18.08 4.04
C HIS A 37 -11.96 -16.80 4.67
N GLU A 38 -11.81 -15.71 3.90
CA GLU A 38 -11.14 -14.45 4.25
C GLU A 38 -11.28 -14.00 5.72
N PRO A 39 -12.48 -13.86 6.30
CA PRO A 39 -12.60 -13.37 7.68
C PRO A 39 -12.11 -14.38 8.74
N SER A 40 -12.35 -15.68 8.50
CA SER A 40 -12.01 -16.75 9.44
C SER A 40 -10.51 -17.00 9.49
N VAL A 41 -9.83 -16.90 8.34
CA VAL A 41 -8.37 -17.04 8.25
C VAL A 41 -7.69 -15.88 8.97
N ILE A 42 -8.14 -14.65 8.74
CA ILE A 42 -7.59 -13.47 9.41
C ILE A 42 -7.73 -13.58 10.94
N ALA A 43 -8.89 -14.00 11.44
CA ALA A 43 -9.12 -14.23 12.87
C ALA A 43 -8.16 -15.28 13.45
N LYS A 44 -8.01 -16.43 12.77
CA LYS A 44 -7.09 -17.49 13.20
C LYS A 44 -5.64 -17.06 13.19
N VAL A 45 -5.19 -16.30 12.18
CA VAL A 45 -3.81 -15.80 12.11
C VAL A 45 -3.55 -14.80 13.23
N ARG A 46 -4.52 -13.93 13.55
CA ARG A 46 -4.43 -13.00 14.68
C ARG A 46 -4.27 -13.74 16.03
N GLU A 47 -4.98 -14.85 16.22
CA GLU A 47 -4.92 -15.65 17.45
C GLU A 47 -3.65 -16.52 17.55
N THR A 48 -3.25 -17.16 16.45
CA THR A 48 -2.14 -18.13 16.44
C THR A 48 -0.77 -17.49 16.22
N LYS A 49 -0.69 -16.43 15.42
CA LYS A 49 0.55 -15.74 15.03
C LYS A 49 0.33 -14.23 14.89
N PRO A 50 0.07 -13.52 16.00
CA PRO A 50 -0.23 -12.08 15.98
C PRO A 50 0.90 -11.24 15.36
N GLU A 51 2.16 -11.65 15.55
CA GLU A 51 3.33 -11.00 14.96
C GLU A 51 3.35 -11.05 13.42
N VAL A 52 2.88 -12.14 12.81
CA VAL A 52 2.78 -12.26 11.36
C VAL A 52 1.62 -11.42 10.85
N TYR A 53 0.50 -11.44 11.56
CA TYR A 53 -0.66 -10.60 11.26
C TYR A 53 -0.26 -9.11 11.20
N LEU A 54 0.44 -8.61 12.23
CA LEU A 54 0.89 -7.22 12.28
C LEU A 54 1.89 -6.89 11.18
N LYS A 55 2.80 -7.82 10.81
CA LYS A 55 3.72 -7.62 9.68
C LYS A 55 2.99 -7.51 8.34
N VAL A 56 1.96 -8.33 8.10
CA VAL A 56 1.15 -8.25 6.89
C VAL A 56 0.42 -6.91 6.83
N VAL A 57 -0.23 -6.49 7.93
CA VAL A 57 -0.90 -5.19 8.02
C VAL A 57 0.09 -4.05 7.77
N ALA A 58 1.27 -4.08 8.38
CA ALA A 58 2.32 -3.09 8.15
C ALA A 58 2.83 -3.08 6.70
N SER A 59 2.81 -4.23 6.01
CA SER A 59 3.23 -4.32 4.60
C SER A 59 2.21 -3.78 3.60
N LEU A 60 0.93 -3.72 3.99
CA LEU A 60 -0.13 -3.08 3.20
C LEU A 60 -0.04 -1.55 3.27
N LEU A 61 0.56 -1.02 4.33
CA LEU A 61 0.80 0.41 4.46
C LEU A 61 2.00 0.83 3.60
N PRO A 62 1.90 1.95 2.86
CA PRO A 62 3.06 2.53 2.18
C PRO A 62 4.21 2.77 3.17
N ARG A 63 5.42 2.30 2.83
CA ARG A 63 6.61 2.46 3.71
C ARG A 63 7.04 3.91 3.87
N GLU A 64 6.80 4.72 2.85
CA GLU A 64 7.05 6.14 2.82
C GLU A 64 5.75 6.81 2.39
N VAL A 65 5.03 7.39 3.34
CA VAL A 65 4.03 8.41 3.01
C VAL A 65 4.84 9.67 2.75
N LYS A 66 5.24 9.89 1.50
CA LYS A 66 5.77 11.20 1.07
C LYS A 66 4.59 12.16 1.09
N LEU A 67 4.39 12.78 2.25
CA LEU A 67 3.65 14.01 2.32
C LEU A 67 4.59 15.04 1.73
N ASP A 68 4.43 15.33 0.44
CA ASP A 68 4.94 16.56 -0.16
C ASP A 68 4.16 17.72 0.49
N ALA A 69 4.46 17.97 1.76
CA ALA A 69 3.98 19.14 2.45
C ALA A 69 4.67 20.31 1.76
N PRO A 70 3.92 21.27 1.20
CA PRO A 70 4.53 22.48 0.68
C PRO A 70 5.37 23.10 1.81
N ASP A 71 6.57 23.56 1.49
CA ASP A 71 7.33 24.35 2.45
C ASP A 71 6.48 25.58 2.76
N LEU A 72 6.03 25.71 4.01
CA LEU A 72 5.16 26.80 4.42
C LEU A 72 5.80 28.17 4.15
N ARG A 73 7.12 28.23 4.01
CA ARG A 73 7.89 29.44 3.67
C ARG A 73 7.76 29.87 2.20
N GLU A 74 7.29 28.98 1.33
CA GLU A 74 7.14 29.24 -0.11
C GLU A 74 5.69 29.55 -0.50
N LEU A 75 4.73 29.39 0.43
CA LEU A 75 3.33 29.75 0.22
C LEU A 75 3.19 31.29 0.21
N SER A 76 2.30 31.79 -0.65
CA SER A 76 1.90 33.19 -0.60
C SER A 76 1.11 33.48 0.69
N ASP A 77 1.05 34.75 1.10
CA ASP A 77 0.32 35.14 2.32
C ASP A 77 -1.15 34.69 2.28
N ALA A 78 -1.79 34.74 1.12
CA ALA A 78 -3.17 34.28 0.93
C ALA A 78 -3.31 32.75 1.14
N GLU A 79 -2.35 31.97 0.63
CA GLU A 79 -2.33 30.51 0.81
C GLU A 79 -1.97 30.14 2.25
N LEU A 80 -1.07 30.87 2.88
CA LEU A 80 -0.70 30.70 4.28
C LEU A 80 -1.90 30.94 5.19
N MET A 81 -2.66 32.02 4.95
CA MET A 81 -3.90 32.31 5.66
C MET A 81 -4.95 31.21 5.47
N ALA A 82 -5.05 30.63 4.27
CA ALA A 82 -5.94 29.50 4.02
C ALA A 82 -5.54 28.26 4.85
N VAL A 83 -4.24 27.95 4.94
CA VAL A 83 -3.72 26.85 5.78
C VAL A 83 -3.95 27.12 7.27
N ILE A 84 -3.70 28.35 7.72
CA ILE A 84 -3.91 28.78 9.11
C ILE A 84 -5.38 28.62 9.50
N ASN A 85 -6.31 29.08 8.65
CA ASN A 85 -7.74 28.96 8.92
C ASN A 85 -8.21 27.50 8.91
N ALA A 86 -7.73 26.68 7.96
CA ALA A 86 -8.08 25.26 7.89
C ALA A 86 -7.57 24.47 9.10
N THR A 87 -6.35 24.75 9.57
CA THR A 87 -5.76 24.10 10.75
C THR A 87 -6.42 24.56 12.05
N ALA A 88 -6.76 25.85 12.17
CA ALA A 88 -7.50 26.38 13.29
C ALA A 88 -8.91 25.78 13.41
N ALA A 89 -9.62 25.64 12.29
CA ALA A 89 -10.92 24.98 12.26
C ALA A 89 -10.86 23.50 12.68
N ALA A 90 -9.84 22.76 12.22
CA ALA A 90 -9.62 21.38 12.63
C ALA A 90 -9.24 21.24 14.12
N ALA A 91 -8.57 22.24 14.69
CA ALA A 91 -8.16 22.28 16.09
C ALA A 91 -9.15 22.98 17.03
N GLY A 92 -10.22 23.59 16.50
CA GLY A 92 -11.22 24.33 17.29
C GLY A 92 -10.74 25.67 17.85
N LEU A 93 -9.76 26.31 17.20
CA LEU A 93 -9.21 27.62 17.57
C LEU A 93 -9.88 28.72 16.72
N GLU A 94 -10.29 29.82 17.34
CA GLU A 94 -10.74 31.02 16.63
C GLU A 94 -9.57 31.96 16.41
N ILE A 95 -9.30 32.31 15.15
CA ILE A 95 -8.25 33.26 14.79
C ILE A 95 -8.93 34.59 14.46
N SER A 96 -8.71 35.60 15.29
CA SER A 96 -9.10 36.97 15.00
C SER A 96 -8.05 37.62 14.10
N GLU A 97 -8.49 38.18 12.98
CA GLU A 97 -7.65 39.02 12.13
C GLU A 97 -7.19 40.24 12.96
N ALA A 98 -5.89 40.33 13.25
CA ALA A 98 -5.34 41.53 13.84
C ALA A 98 -5.45 42.63 12.77
N ALA A 99 -6.36 43.58 12.98
CA ALA A 99 -6.47 44.76 12.15
C ALA A 99 -5.09 45.43 12.08
N ASP A 100 -4.52 45.42 10.88
CA ASP A 100 -3.34 46.21 10.53
C ASP A 100 -3.74 47.69 10.54
N GLU A 101 -3.84 48.27 11.73
CA GLU A 101 -3.71 49.71 11.91
C GLU A 101 -2.28 49.97 12.39
N THR A 102 -1.42 50.49 11.51
CA THR A 102 -1.13 51.93 11.49
C THR A 102 -0.22 52.28 10.29
N PRO A 103 -0.59 53.26 9.45
CA PRO A 103 0.30 53.80 8.44
C PRO A 103 1.34 54.71 9.13
N CYS A 104 2.61 54.33 9.13
CA CYS A 104 3.69 55.29 9.39
C CYS A 104 3.82 56.21 8.16
N GLN A 105 3.00 57.27 8.12
CA GLN A 105 3.18 58.39 7.21
C GLN A 105 4.26 59.35 7.71
N HIS A 106 5.18 59.68 6.79
CA HIS A 106 6.16 60.79 6.73
C HIS A 106 7.30 60.82 7.74
#